data_AF-X1I4Y2-F1
#
_entry.id   AF-X1I4Y2-F1
#
_cell.length_a   1.000
_cell.length_b   1.000
_cell.length_c   1.000
_cell.angle_alpha   90.00
_cell.angle_beta   90.00
_cell.angle_gamma   90.00
#
_symmetry.space_group_name_H-M   'P 1'
#
loop_
_entity.id
_entity.type
_entity.pdbx_description
1 polymer ?
#
loop_
_entity_poly.entity_id
_entity_poly.type
_entity_poly.pdbx_seq_one_letter_code
_entity_poly.pdbx_strand_id
1 'polypeptide(L)'
;MSILSKAEVKRERVLKALNHEEPDKVPITDFFWTQFINNWIKEKGLDKNVDIYRYYDLDLLVVNPNMDPKIKKPEIIKRDEREIIYKSGWGSVVKMSLGEGAAMPGYLDFSIKSADDYEKFEFDDPRDDRRYNDIRQDLINMGDNFSELPSYMDAVKAYKEDFCLFGGVCEPNEVLTRARGMSGHFMDIMLSPGKLKAFAERATDFMI
;
A
#
# COMPACT_ATOMS: atom_id res chain seq x y z
N MET A 1 -20.23 19.34 28.33
CA MET A 1 -19.17 18.51 27.74
C MET A 1 -19.74 17.86 26.51
N SER A 2 -19.17 18.07 25.32
CA SER A 2 -19.57 17.27 24.16
C SER A 2 -19.05 15.84 24.36
N ILE A 3 -19.91 14.86 24.08
CA ILE A 3 -19.49 13.46 24.06
C ILE A 3 -18.65 13.29 22.80
N LEU A 4 -17.38 12.91 22.95
CA LEU A 4 -16.51 12.61 21.81
C LEU A 4 -17.08 11.44 21.00
N SER A 5 -16.95 11.52 19.69
CA SER A 5 -17.27 10.41 18.79
C SER A 5 -16.31 9.24 19.00
N LYS A 6 -16.67 8.07 18.47
CA LYS A 6 -15.84 6.86 18.54
C LYS A 6 -14.46 7.09 17.90
N ALA A 7 -14.41 7.70 16.72
CA ALA A 7 -13.17 8.06 16.06
C ALA A 7 -12.37 9.12 16.83
N GLU A 8 -13.02 10.10 17.47
CA GLU A 8 -12.34 11.12 18.26
C GLU A 8 -11.62 10.52 19.47
N VAL A 9 -12.29 9.62 20.21
CA VAL A 9 -11.68 8.90 21.34
C VAL A 9 -10.47 8.07 20.88
N LYS A 10 -10.60 7.33 19.79
CA LYS A 10 -9.50 6.53 19.23
C LYS A 10 -8.35 7.40 18.74
N ARG A 11 -8.64 8.54 18.11
CA ARG A 11 -7.63 9.50 17.67
C ARG A 11 -6.86 10.09 18.85
N GLU A 12 -7.55 10.48 19.92
CA GLU A 12 -6.89 10.96 21.14
C GLU A 12 -5.94 9.89 21.71
N ARG A 13 -6.41 8.64 21.83
CA ARG A 13 -5.62 7.50 22.28
C ARG A 13 -4.35 7.28 21.44
N VAL A 14 -4.50 7.24 20.12
CA VAL A 14 -3.38 7.02 19.20
C VAL A 14 -2.38 8.18 19.26
N LEU A 15 -2.87 9.42 19.26
CA LEU A 15 -1.98 10.60 19.29
C LEU A 15 -1.24 10.73 20.62
N LYS A 16 -1.87 10.41 21.76
CA LYS A 16 -1.16 10.36 23.06
C LYS A 16 -0.01 9.36 23.03
N ALA A 17 -0.30 8.14 22.57
CA ALA A 17 0.72 7.09 22.46
C ALA A 17 1.90 7.52 21.57
N LEU A 18 1.63 8.14 20.41
CA LEU A 18 2.67 8.63 19.50
C LEU A 18 3.47 9.81 20.06
N ASN A 19 2.90 10.61 20.96
CA ASN A 19 3.58 11.72 21.63
C ASN A 19 4.24 11.33 22.96
N HIS A 20 4.34 10.02 23.24
CA HIS A 20 4.89 9.49 24.49
C HIS A 20 4.14 9.96 25.74
N GLU A 21 2.83 10.23 25.60
CA GLU A 21 1.91 10.52 26.70
C GLU A 21 1.12 9.25 27.06
N GLU A 22 0.64 9.13 28.31
CA GLU A 22 -0.14 7.98 28.74
C GLU A 22 -1.56 8.02 28.13
N PRO A 23 -1.91 7.07 27.23
CA PRO A 23 -3.27 6.94 26.71
C PRO A 23 -4.18 6.21 27.72
N ASP A 24 -5.48 6.20 27.47
CA ASP A 24 -6.45 5.44 28.29
C ASP A 24 -6.25 3.90 28.18
N LYS A 25 -5.69 3.43 27.06
CA LYS A 25 -5.16 2.07 26.87
C LYS A 25 -4.15 2.05 25.71
N VAL A 26 -3.35 0.99 25.61
CA VAL A 26 -2.45 0.79 24.45
C VAL A 26 -3.29 0.67 23.17
N PRO A 27 -3.07 1.53 22.15
CA PRO A 27 -3.78 1.43 20.87
C PRO A 27 -3.35 0.18 20.10
N ILE A 28 -4.30 -0.46 19.41
CA ILE A 28 -4.07 -1.67 18.62
C ILE A 28 -4.48 -1.49 17.16
N THR A 29 -3.68 -2.08 16.26
CA THR A 29 -3.96 -2.21 14.82
C THR A 29 -3.18 -3.40 14.27
N ASP A 30 -3.51 -3.84 13.06
CA ASP A 30 -2.72 -4.83 12.31
C ASP A 30 -3.00 -4.70 10.80
N PHE A 31 -2.26 -5.48 9.99
CA PHE A 31 -2.54 -5.71 8.57
C PHE A 31 -2.81 -7.19 8.32
N PHE A 32 -3.93 -7.50 7.68
CA PHE A 32 -4.40 -8.88 7.54
C PHE A 32 -4.31 -9.35 6.09
N TRP A 33 -3.63 -10.49 5.88
CA TRP A 33 -3.64 -11.17 4.59
C TRP A 33 -5.01 -11.77 4.27
N THR A 34 -5.35 -11.84 2.99
CA THR A 34 -6.65 -12.37 2.53
C THR A 34 -6.87 -13.79 3.05
N GLN A 35 -5.85 -14.64 3.04
CA GLN A 35 -5.95 -16.00 3.57
C GLN A 35 -6.22 -16.03 5.08
N PHE A 36 -5.61 -15.12 5.85
CA PHE A 36 -5.87 -15.02 7.29
C PHE A 36 -7.33 -14.66 7.56
N ILE A 37 -7.86 -13.64 6.87
CA ILE A 37 -9.26 -13.21 7.02
C ILE A 37 -10.20 -14.38 6.68
N ASN A 38 -9.97 -15.08 5.57
CA ASN A 38 -10.81 -16.21 5.16
C ASN A 38 -10.82 -17.35 6.18
N ASN A 39 -9.65 -17.70 6.72
CA ASN A 39 -9.53 -18.73 7.76
C ASN A 39 -10.20 -18.29 9.06
N TRP A 40 -9.98 -17.04 9.47
CA TRP A 40 -10.59 -16.46 10.66
C TRP A 40 -12.13 -16.46 10.57
N ILE A 41 -12.70 -16.05 9.43
CA ILE A 41 -14.15 -16.10 9.18
C ILE A 41 -14.69 -17.53 9.31
N LYS A 42 -14.03 -18.49 8.65
CA LYS A 42 -14.43 -19.90 8.66
C LYS A 42 -14.36 -20.51 10.05
N GLU A 43 -13.26 -20.27 10.77
CA GLU A 43 -13.03 -20.82 12.11
C GLU A 43 -14.03 -20.28 13.13
N LYS A 44 -14.36 -18.98 13.04
CA LYS A 44 -15.30 -18.32 13.95
C LYS A 44 -16.77 -18.48 13.53
N GLY A 45 -17.05 -19.04 12.35
CA GLY A 45 -18.41 -19.17 11.80
C GLY A 45 -19.09 -17.82 11.55
N LEU A 46 -18.33 -16.82 11.09
CA LEU A 46 -18.82 -15.45 10.90
C LEU A 46 -19.43 -15.23 9.51
N ASP A 47 -20.13 -14.10 9.35
CA ASP A 47 -20.57 -13.64 8.03
C ASP A 47 -19.37 -13.39 7.11
N LYS A 48 -19.50 -13.73 5.83
CA LYS A 48 -18.41 -13.59 4.84
C LYS A 48 -17.94 -12.16 4.61
N ASN A 49 -18.79 -11.16 4.92
CA ASN A 49 -18.50 -9.75 4.75
C ASN A 49 -18.19 -9.06 6.09
N VAL A 50 -17.98 -9.83 7.16
CA VAL A 50 -17.61 -9.26 8.46
C VAL A 50 -16.31 -8.45 8.33
N ASP A 51 -16.34 -7.24 8.85
CA ASP A 51 -15.20 -6.35 8.86
C ASP A 51 -14.35 -6.66 10.10
N ILE A 52 -13.13 -7.17 9.90
CA ILE A 52 -12.24 -7.58 10.99
C ILE A 52 -11.82 -6.39 11.88
N TYR A 53 -11.65 -5.19 11.32
CA TYR A 53 -11.30 -4.00 12.09
C TYR A 53 -12.45 -3.61 13.03
N ARG A 54 -13.69 -3.71 12.53
CA ARG A 54 -14.89 -3.44 13.35
C ARG A 54 -15.16 -4.54 14.36
N TYR A 55 -14.94 -5.81 13.99
CA TYR A 55 -15.15 -6.95 14.87
C TYR A 55 -14.30 -6.88 16.13
N TYR A 56 -13.01 -6.53 15.99
CA TYR A 56 -12.08 -6.37 17.12
C TYR A 56 -12.00 -4.95 17.67
N ASP A 57 -12.79 -4.03 17.11
CA ASP A 57 -12.81 -2.61 17.46
C ASP A 57 -11.41 -1.97 17.49
N LEU A 58 -10.60 -2.22 16.46
CA LEU A 58 -9.22 -1.71 16.36
C LEU A 58 -9.17 -0.18 16.42
N ASP A 59 -8.06 0.40 16.85
CA ASP A 59 -7.95 1.84 17.13
C ASP A 59 -7.57 2.66 15.90
N LEU A 60 -6.71 2.08 15.07
CA LEU A 60 -6.08 2.71 13.92
C LEU A 60 -6.36 1.90 12.65
N LEU A 61 -6.50 2.59 11.52
CA LEU A 61 -6.57 1.99 10.19
C LEU A 61 -5.78 2.87 9.22
N VAL A 62 -4.92 2.24 8.40
CA VAL A 62 -4.14 2.94 7.37
C VAL A 62 -4.86 2.84 6.03
N VAL A 63 -5.15 3.99 5.42
CA VAL A 63 -5.71 4.09 4.06
C VAL A 63 -4.73 4.88 3.21
N ASN A 64 -4.27 4.29 2.11
CA ASN A 64 -3.37 4.98 1.18
C ASN A 64 -4.08 5.29 -0.14
N PRO A 65 -3.77 6.43 -0.78
CA PRO A 65 -4.15 6.66 -2.17
C PRO A 65 -3.36 5.74 -3.11
N ASN A 66 -3.63 5.82 -4.41
CA ASN A 66 -2.79 5.15 -5.40
C ASN A 66 -1.39 5.78 -5.40
N MET A 67 -0.39 4.99 -5.01
CA MET A 67 1.02 5.39 -4.91
C MET A 67 1.87 4.95 -6.11
N ASP A 68 1.29 4.31 -7.13
CA ASP A 68 2.03 3.92 -8.32
C ASP A 68 2.58 5.18 -9.01
N PRO A 69 3.87 5.18 -9.45
CA PRO A 69 4.46 6.30 -10.18
C PRO A 69 3.68 6.67 -11.45
N LYS A 70 3.14 5.65 -12.13
CA LYS A 70 2.24 5.81 -13.28
C LYS A 70 0.83 5.32 -12.96
N ILE A 71 -0.17 6.18 -13.14
CA ILE A 71 -1.57 5.83 -12.89
C ILE A 71 -2.10 5.06 -14.10
N LYS A 72 -2.18 3.74 -13.96
CA LYS A 72 -2.75 2.85 -14.99
C LYS A 72 -3.29 1.58 -14.36
N LYS A 73 -4.19 0.91 -15.08
CA LYS A 73 -4.55 -0.47 -14.73
C LYS A 73 -3.35 -1.40 -14.95
N PRO A 74 -3.15 -2.42 -14.10
CA PRO A 74 -2.18 -3.47 -14.36
C PRO A 74 -2.38 -4.12 -15.73
N GLU A 75 -1.32 -4.22 -16.50
CA GLU A 75 -1.36 -4.91 -17.81
C GLU A 75 -1.12 -6.40 -17.58
N ILE A 76 -2.14 -7.23 -17.77
CA ILE A 76 -2.06 -8.67 -17.54
C ILE A 76 -1.26 -9.34 -18.67
N ILE A 77 -0.17 -10.01 -18.31
CA ILE A 77 0.68 -10.80 -19.21
C ILE A 77 0.21 -12.26 -19.21
N LYS A 78 -0.11 -12.80 -18.03
CA LYS A 78 -0.60 -14.17 -17.85
C LYS A 78 -1.56 -14.21 -16.67
N ARG A 79 -2.63 -14.99 -16.79
CA ARG A 79 -3.51 -15.32 -15.67
C ARG A 79 -3.97 -16.77 -15.80
N ASP A 80 -3.80 -17.54 -14.74
CA ASP A 80 -4.38 -18.88 -14.58
C ASP A 80 -4.97 -19.03 -13.18
N GLU A 81 -5.33 -20.26 -12.79
CA GLU A 81 -5.95 -20.54 -11.49
C GLU A 81 -4.99 -20.37 -10.29
N ARG A 82 -3.67 -20.38 -10.54
CA ARG A 82 -2.64 -20.38 -9.49
C ARG A 82 -1.89 -19.07 -9.40
N GLU A 83 -1.73 -18.36 -10.51
CA GLU A 83 -0.94 -17.14 -10.56
C GLU A 83 -1.47 -16.12 -11.56
N ILE A 84 -1.09 -14.88 -11.31
CA ILE A 84 -1.19 -13.78 -12.25
C ILE A 84 0.17 -13.13 -12.41
N ILE A 85 0.52 -12.83 -13.66
CA ILE A 85 1.71 -12.06 -14.03
C ILE A 85 1.22 -10.80 -14.73
N TYR A 86 1.65 -9.64 -14.26
CA TYR A 86 1.20 -8.35 -14.77
C TYR A 86 2.31 -7.29 -14.71
N LYS A 87 2.19 -6.25 -15.55
CA LYS A 87 3.04 -5.06 -15.48
C LYS A 87 2.34 -3.97 -14.66
N SER A 88 2.98 -3.52 -13.59
CA SER A 88 2.46 -2.52 -12.65
C SER A 88 2.69 -1.08 -13.13
N GLY A 89 2.12 -0.10 -12.40
CA GLY A 89 2.43 1.34 -12.54
C GLY A 89 3.84 1.72 -12.09
N TRP A 90 4.56 0.82 -11.41
CA TRP A 90 5.99 0.96 -11.09
C TRP A 90 6.91 0.59 -12.27
N GLY A 91 6.32 0.04 -13.34
CA GLY A 91 7.08 -0.48 -14.48
C GLY A 91 7.72 -1.85 -14.21
N SER A 92 7.44 -2.48 -13.07
CA SER A 92 7.85 -3.85 -12.80
C SER A 92 6.86 -4.88 -13.35
N VAL A 93 7.39 -6.03 -13.76
CA VAL A 93 6.61 -7.24 -14.02
C VAL A 93 6.53 -8.03 -12.72
N VAL A 94 5.32 -8.19 -12.22
CA VAL A 94 5.02 -8.78 -10.93
C VAL A 94 4.28 -10.09 -11.15
N LYS A 95 4.69 -11.12 -10.42
CA LYS A 95 4.01 -12.40 -10.28
C LYS A 95 3.38 -12.47 -8.91
N MET A 96 2.08 -12.72 -8.87
CA MET A 96 1.33 -12.93 -7.63
C MET A 96 0.63 -14.27 -7.67
N SER A 97 0.65 -14.98 -6.55
CA SER A 97 -0.08 -16.24 -6.37
C SER A 97 -1.56 -15.94 -6.08
N LEU A 98 -2.46 -16.69 -6.72
CA LEU A 98 -3.92 -16.54 -6.60
C LEU A 98 -4.55 -17.59 -5.66
N GLY A 99 -3.77 -18.19 -4.77
CA GLY A 99 -4.21 -19.27 -3.89
C GLY A 99 -3.36 -19.42 -2.64
N GLU A 100 -3.60 -20.51 -1.91
CA GLU A 100 -2.90 -20.80 -0.65
C GLU A 100 -1.40 -21.05 -0.88
N GLY A 101 -0.54 -20.38 -0.11
CA GLY A 101 0.89 -20.71 -0.05
C GLY A 101 1.88 -19.55 -0.21
N ALA A 102 1.47 -18.40 -0.77
CA ALA A 102 2.33 -17.21 -0.85
C ALA A 102 1.51 -15.92 -0.96
N ALA A 103 1.55 -15.08 0.08
CA ALA A 103 0.93 -13.76 0.08
C ALA A 103 1.81 -12.70 -0.62
N MET A 104 3.13 -12.88 -0.60
CA MET A 104 4.06 -11.88 -1.12
C MET A 104 4.20 -11.98 -2.65
N PRO A 105 4.05 -10.86 -3.38
CA PRO A 105 4.33 -10.82 -4.81
C PRO A 105 5.84 -10.97 -5.09
N GLY A 106 6.17 -11.68 -6.17
CA GLY A 106 7.52 -11.81 -6.70
C GLY A 106 7.74 -10.89 -7.89
N TYR A 107 8.91 -10.26 -7.98
CA TYR A 107 9.29 -9.44 -9.12
C TYR A 107 10.06 -10.25 -10.16
N LEU A 108 9.59 -10.25 -11.40
CA LEU A 108 10.20 -10.97 -12.52
C LEU A 108 11.05 -10.08 -13.40
N ASP A 109 10.65 -8.82 -13.56
CA ASP A 109 11.37 -7.85 -14.39
C ASP A 109 11.10 -6.41 -13.96
N PHE A 110 11.94 -5.49 -14.42
CA PHE A 110 11.94 -4.09 -14.01
C PHE A 110 12.08 -3.16 -15.21
N SER A 111 11.42 -2.00 -15.21
CA SER A 111 11.56 -1.02 -16.30
C SER A 111 12.95 -0.36 -16.31
N ILE A 112 13.55 -0.17 -15.14
CA ILE A 112 14.88 0.41 -14.98
C ILE A 112 15.91 -0.73 -15.04
N LYS A 113 16.70 -0.78 -16.11
CA LYS A 113 17.71 -1.84 -16.31
C LYS A 113 19.09 -1.45 -15.79
N SER A 114 19.37 -0.15 -15.79
CA SER A 114 20.63 0.43 -15.38
C SER A 114 20.42 1.79 -14.70
N ALA A 115 21.45 2.30 -14.02
CA ALA A 115 21.39 3.62 -13.42
C ALA A 115 21.14 4.75 -14.44
N ASP A 116 21.47 4.55 -15.72
CA ASP A 116 21.21 5.52 -16.79
C ASP A 116 19.72 5.66 -17.11
N ASP A 117 18.91 4.66 -16.76
CA ASP A 117 17.47 4.68 -17.00
C ASP A 117 16.72 5.51 -15.94
N TYR A 118 17.35 5.85 -14.81
CA TYR A 118 16.76 6.73 -13.79
C TYR A 118 16.32 8.08 -14.35
N GLU A 119 17.12 8.68 -15.23
CA GLU A 119 16.82 9.98 -15.84
C GLU A 119 15.61 9.91 -16.78
N LYS A 120 15.33 8.74 -17.36
CA LYS A 120 14.23 8.50 -18.30
C LYS A 120 12.93 8.07 -17.61
N PHE A 121 13.02 7.64 -16.35
CA PHE A 121 11.85 7.23 -15.61
C PHE A 121 10.99 8.45 -15.30
N GLU A 122 9.71 8.42 -15.66
CA GLU A 122 8.79 9.54 -15.45
C GLU A 122 7.78 9.21 -14.35
N PHE A 123 7.54 10.17 -13.46
CA PHE A 123 6.42 10.13 -12.52
C PHE A 123 5.25 10.90 -13.14
N ASP A 124 4.03 10.41 -12.95
CA ASP A 124 2.83 11.21 -13.24
C ASP A 124 2.66 12.31 -12.19
N ASP A 125 1.72 13.23 -12.40
CA ASP A 125 1.43 14.28 -11.42
C ASP A 125 1.05 13.66 -10.06
N PRO A 126 1.75 13.99 -8.96
CA PRO A 126 1.39 13.51 -7.63
C PRO A 126 0.05 14.06 -7.13
N ARG A 127 -0.43 15.16 -7.71
CA ARG A 127 -1.74 15.78 -7.39
C ARG A 127 -2.86 15.36 -8.33
N ASP A 128 -2.63 14.39 -9.20
CA ASP A 128 -3.67 13.89 -10.11
C ASP A 128 -4.88 13.35 -9.32
N ASP A 129 -6.06 13.92 -9.57
CA ASP A 129 -7.30 13.62 -8.86
C ASP A 129 -7.67 12.13 -8.88
N ARG A 130 -7.24 11.39 -9.90
CA ARG A 130 -7.51 9.95 -10.04
C ARG A 130 -6.87 9.14 -8.91
N ARG A 131 -5.77 9.63 -8.31
CA ARG A 131 -5.12 8.97 -7.16
C ARG A 131 -6.04 8.85 -5.95
N TYR A 132 -6.98 9.78 -5.82
CA TYR A 132 -7.88 9.91 -4.68
C TYR A 132 -9.30 9.40 -4.98
N ASN A 133 -9.77 9.63 -6.21
CA ASN A 133 -11.20 9.47 -6.55
C ASN A 133 -11.52 8.24 -7.43
N ASP A 134 -10.54 7.67 -8.14
CA ASP A 134 -10.79 6.50 -8.98
C ASP A 134 -10.71 5.20 -8.17
N ILE A 135 -11.33 4.14 -8.72
CA ILE A 135 -11.15 2.76 -8.27
C ILE A 135 -9.65 2.43 -8.29
N ARG A 136 -9.15 1.84 -7.20
CA ARG A 136 -7.75 1.49 -7.06
C ARG A 136 -7.50 0.05 -7.51
N GLN A 137 -6.42 -0.16 -8.24
CA GLN A 137 -5.86 -1.48 -8.54
C GLN A 137 -4.33 -1.35 -8.66
N ASP A 138 -3.75 -0.68 -7.67
CA ASP A 138 -2.33 -0.34 -7.60
C ASP A 138 -1.54 -1.36 -6.78
N LEU A 139 -0.23 -1.43 -7.02
CA LEU A 139 0.60 -2.54 -6.52
C LEU A 139 0.64 -2.61 -4.99
N ILE A 140 0.66 -1.47 -4.31
CA ILE A 140 0.80 -1.45 -2.85
C ILE A 140 -0.52 -1.77 -2.17
N ASN A 141 -1.62 -1.19 -2.63
CA ASN A 141 -2.91 -1.36 -1.95
C ASN A 141 -3.56 -2.73 -2.20
N MET A 142 -3.30 -3.38 -3.34
CA MET A 142 -3.85 -4.72 -3.65
C MET A 142 -3.39 -5.81 -2.66
N GLY A 143 -2.23 -5.63 -2.01
CA GLY A 143 -1.69 -6.62 -1.09
C GLY A 143 -1.50 -7.98 -1.78
N ASP A 144 -2.19 -9.01 -1.28
CA ASP A 144 -2.16 -10.38 -1.78
C ASP A 144 -3.36 -10.77 -2.65
N ASN A 145 -4.24 -9.83 -3.00
CA ASN A 145 -5.41 -10.11 -3.83
C ASN A 145 -5.47 -9.19 -5.05
N PHE A 146 -5.63 -9.76 -6.25
CA PHE A 146 -5.68 -8.99 -7.50
C PHE A 146 -7.05 -8.33 -7.72
N SER A 147 -7.57 -7.69 -6.69
CA SER A 147 -8.93 -7.14 -6.68
C SER A 147 -8.92 -5.65 -7.02
N GLU A 148 -10.01 -5.18 -7.59
CA GLU A 148 -10.31 -3.75 -7.58
C GLU A 148 -10.74 -3.34 -6.17
N LEU A 149 -10.21 -2.21 -5.70
CA LEU A 149 -10.47 -1.63 -4.40
C LEU A 149 -11.27 -0.33 -4.57
N PRO A 150 -12.10 0.05 -3.58
CA PRO A 150 -12.78 1.34 -3.61
C PRO A 150 -11.77 2.51 -3.72
N SER A 151 -12.25 3.68 -4.14
CA SER A 151 -11.42 4.89 -4.17
C SER A 151 -10.88 5.23 -2.78
N TYR A 152 -9.85 6.08 -2.73
CA TYR A 152 -9.29 6.53 -1.44
C TYR A 152 -10.35 7.29 -0.64
N MET A 153 -11.08 8.18 -1.31
CA MET A 153 -12.14 8.96 -0.69
C MET A 153 -13.29 8.09 -0.19
N ASP A 154 -13.68 7.04 -0.93
CA ASP A 154 -14.71 6.10 -0.48
C ASP A 154 -14.25 5.28 0.72
N ALA A 155 -13.00 4.80 0.71
CA ALA A 155 -12.41 4.09 1.85
C ALA A 155 -12.35 5.00 3.10
N VAL A 156 -11.88 6.24 2.96
CA VAL A 156 -11.88 7.21 4.06
C VAL A 156 -13.30 7.43 4.59
N LYS A 157 -14.27 7.66 3.71
CA LYS A 157 -15.68 7.87 4.09
C LYS A 157 -16.26 6.67 4.83
N ALA A 158 -15.88 5.45 4.44
CA ALA A 158 -16.36 4.23 5.06
C ALA A 158 -15.83 4.03 6.50
N TYR A 159 -14.68 4.61 6.86
CA TYR A 159 -13.99 4.31 8.12
C TYR A 159 -13.79 5.49 9.06
N LYS A 160 -13.90 6.74 8.56
CA LYS A 160 -13.55 7.97 9.33
C LYS A 160 -14.34 8.19 10.62
N GLU A 161 -15.54 7.61 10.75
CA GLU A 161 -16.38 7.75 11.95
C GLU A 161 -16.08 6.68 13.02
N ASP A 162 -15.40 5.59 12.63
CA ASP A 162 -15.19 4.40 13.47
C ASP A 162 -13.75 4.28 14.00
N PHE A 163 -12.76 4.89 13.33
CA PHE A 163 -11.33 4.63 13.53
C PHE A 163 -10.50 5.92 13.50
N CYS A 164 -9.32 5.89 14.12
CA CYS A 164 -8.26 6.85 13.80
C CYS A 164 -7.68 6.49 12.42
N LEU A 165 -7.82 7.36 11.43
CA LEU A 165 -7.28 7.10 10.09
C LEU A 165 -5.91 7.73 9.92
N PHE A 166 -4.97 6.95 9.40
CA PHE A 166 -3.66 7.42 8.96
C PHE A 166 -3.52 7.22 7.45
N GLY A 167 -2.87 8.19 6.80
CA GLY A 167 -2.32 8.01 5.46
C GLY A 167 -0.88 7.54 5.55
N GLY A 168 -0.40 6.95 4.45
CA GLY A 168 0.98 6.56 4.27
C GLY A 168 1.57 7.20 3.02
N VAL A 169 2.88 7.39 3.06
CA VAL A 169 3.72 7.74 1.91
C VAL A 169 4.69 6.61 1.66
N CYS A 170 5.01 6.34 0.40
CA CYS A 170 5.97 5.31 0.04
C CYS A 170 7.37 5.94 -0.01
N GLU A 171 8.30 5.39 0.76
CA GLU A 171 9.62 5.97 0.89
C GLU A 171 10.50 5.71 -0.35
N PRO A 172 11.47 6.58 -0.69
CA PRO A 172 12.22 6.51 -1.95
C PRO A 172 12.99 5.20 -2.21
N ASN A 173 13.50 4.55 -1.17
CA ASN A 173 14.15 3.25 -1.31
C ASN A 173 13.14 2.16 -1.71
N GLU A 174 11.92 2.20 -1.20
CA GLU A 174 10.81 1.31 -1.58
C GLU A 174 10.34 1.56 -3.02
N VAL A 175 10.44 2.81 -3.51
CA VAL A 175 10.27 3.15 -4.93
C VAL A 175 11.36 2.51 -5.79
N LEU A 176 12.62 2.65 -5.36
CA LEU A 176 13.77 2.09 -6.07
C LEU A 176 13.69 0.56 -6.15
N THR A 177 13.40 -0.13 -5.05
CA THR A 177 13.31 -1.60 -5.03
C THR A 177 12.19 -2.10 -5.94
N ARG A 178 11.07 -1.36 -6.07
CA ARG A 178 9.97 -1.68 -7.00
C ARG A 178 10.27 -1.41 -8.46
N ALA A 179 11.02 -0.33 -8.77
CA ALA A 179 11.25 0.09 -10.15
C ALA A 179 12.53 -0.50 -10.77
N ARG A 180 13.55 -0.77 -9.95
CA ARG A 180 14.90 -1.23 -10.33
C ARG A 180 15.22 -2.66 -9.86
N GLY A 181 14.49 -3.14 -8.85
CA GLY A 181 14.79 -4.39 -8.16
C GLY A 181 15.90 -4.24 -7.14
N MET A 182 15.85 -5.07 -6.10
CA MET A 182 16.75 -5.00 -4.95
C MET A 182 18.24 -5.15 -5.35
N SER A 183 18.58 -6.15 -6.17
CA SER A 183 19.95 -6.36 -6.62
C SER A 183 20.48 -5.18 -7.43
N GLY A 184 19.65 -4.63 -8.33
CA GLY A 184 20.00 -3.46 -9.12
C GLY A 184 20.20 -2.22 -8.26
N HIS A 185 19.27 -1.98 -7.35
CA HIS A 185 19.33 -0.89 -6.38
C HIS A 185 20.63 -0.93 -5.56
N PHE A 186 20.96 -2.08 -4.95
CA PHE A 186 22.19 -2.22 -4.17
C PHE A 186 23.47 -2.06 -4.99
N MET A 187 23.50 -2.55 -6.23
CA MET A 187 24.64 -2.30 -7.11
C MET A 187 24.78 -0.81 -7.44
N ASP A 188 23.67 -0.12 -7.67
CA ASP A 188 23.68 1.28 -8.06
C ASP A 188 24.05 2.23 -6.89
N ILE A 189 23.81 1.83 -5.63
CA ILE A 189 24.35 2.53 -4.45
C ILE A 189 25.87 2.65 -4.53
N MET A 190 26.54 1.55 -4.91
CA MET A 190 28.00 1.50 -4.95
C MET A 190 28.57 2.09 -6.24
N LEU A 191 27.93 1.79 -7.38
CA LEU A 191 28.49 2.10 -8.70
C LEU A 191 28.01 3.44 -9.26
N SER A 192 26.89 3.98 -8.80
CA SER A 192 26.29 5.20 -9.35
C SER A 192 25.52 6.03 -8.29
N PRO A 193 26.16 6.34 -7.14
CA PRO A 193 25.48 6.99 -6.01
C PRO A 193 24.84 8.34 -6.37
N GLY A 194 25.47 9.11 -7.28
CA GLY A 194 24.92 10.40 -7.73
C GLY A 194 23.61 10.26 -8.50
N LYS A 195 23.51 9.26 -9.39
CA LYS A 195 22.29 9.00 -10.17
C LYS A 195 21.17 8.44 -9.31
N LEU A 196 21.52 7.52 -8.40
CA LEU A 196 20.57 7.00 -7.42
C LEU A 196 20.04 8.11 -6.51
N LYS A 197 20.91 8.99 -6.01
CA LYS A 197 20.49 10.14 -5.20
C LYS A 197 19.51 11.04 -5.96
N ALA A 198 19.82 11.40 -7.21
CA ALA A 198 18.93 12.23 -8.03
C ALA A 198 17.56 11.56 -8.26
N PHE A 199 17.52 10.23 -8.44
CA PHE A 199 16.25 9.50 -8.52
C PHE A 199 15.50 9.51 -7.18
N ALA A 200 16.19 9.29 -6.07
CA ALA A 200 15.60 9.29 -4.74
C ALA A 200 15.00 10.66 -4.37
N GLU A 201 15.65 11.76 -4.76
CA GLU A 201 15.11 13.12 -4.59
C GLU A 201 13.81 13.30 -5.37
N ARG A 202 13.77 12.90 -6.65
CA ARG A 202 12.55 12.95 -7.47
C ARG A 202 11.43 12.06 -6.92
N ALA A 203 11.78 10.87 -6.43
CA ALA A 203 10.83 9.97 -5.78
C ALA A 203 10.29 10.55 -4.47
N THR A 204 11.14 11.27 -3.71
CA THR A 204 10.73 12.00 -2.51
C THR A 204 9.73 13.09 -2.86
N ASP A 205 10.08 13.97 -3.82
CA ASP A 205 9.24 15.09 -4.27
C ASP A 205 7.88 14.63 -4.82
N PHE A 206 7.84 13.43 -5.40
CA PHE A 206 6.59 12.82 -5.86
C PHE A 206 5.68 12.34 -4.70
N MET A 207 6.25 12.02 -3.54
CA MET A 207 5.52 11.44 -2.41
C MET A 207 5.11 12.45 -1.32
N ILE A 208 5.64 13.68 -1.33
CA ILE A 208 5.38 14.75 -0.35
C ILE A 208 4.71 15.98 -0.96
#